data_AF-A0A8T4Q2X6-F1
#
_entry.id   AF-A0A8T4Q2X6-F1
#
_cell.length_a   1.000
_cell.length_b   1.000
_cell.length_c   1.000
_cell.angle_alpha   90.00
_cell.angle_beta   90.00
_cell.angle_gamma   90.00
#
_symmetry.space_group_name_H-M   'P 1'
#
loop_
_entity.id
_entity.type
_entity.pdbx_description
1 polymer ?
#
loop_
_entity_poly.entity_id
_entity_poly.type
_entity_poly.pdbx_seq_one_letter_code
_entity_poly.pdbx_strand_id
1 'polypeptide(L)'
;MKRRELLKKALQVAALSSMSNILANCGSESTSKNVSKEYLIIAPDSLYPTSSELADFHKADYNVEHLKFSDILSTPDSNQLRSFLSDYANSNPDLKYILLVGDTKTMPTFFETYSQSLGQEVIPTDFYYSNIKSNGYLPDISLGRMPVNNPADLETVIDKVKSFAPKKINKILLFGDGNELEVMGNRHVAMLNSRGYSAKLIKETGNMQNDLTNVINEMNDGIDVAIHYGHSTRFLMYPFSGTNMPKIDGNNFNIGRISYI
;
A
#
# COMPACT_ATOMS: atom_id res chain seq x y z
N MET A 1 76.59 -2.18 14.16
CA MET A 1 75.84 -3.31 13.56
C MET A 1 74.64 -3.76 14.43
N LYS A 2 74.81 -3.96 15.74
CA LYS A 2 73.75 -4.48 16.66
C LYS A 2 72.45 -3.66 16.79
N ARG A 3 72.48 -2.32 16.63
CA ARG A 3 71.28 -1.46 16.79
C ARG A 3 70.27 -1.59 15.64
N ARG A 4 70.74 -1.87 14.41
CA ARG A 4 69.87 -2.10 13.23
C ARG A 4 69.19 -3.47 13.27
N GLU A 5 69.84 -4.48 13.84
CA GLU A 5 69.24 -5.80 14.07
C GLU A 5 68.18 -5.80 15.17
N LEU A 6 68.41 -5.05 16.26
CA LEU A 6 67.43 -4.83 17.31
C LEU A 6 66.18 -4.10 16.80
N LEU A 7 66.36 -3.10 15.93
CA LEU A 7 65.24 -2.40 15.28
C LEU A 7 64.45 -3.30 14.31
N LYS A 8 65.13 -4.18 13.56
CA LYS A 8 64.44 -5.16 12.70
C LYS A 8 63.66 -6.19 13.50
N LYS A 9 64.22 -6.72 14.60
CA LYS A 9 63.50 -7.65 15.50
C LYS A 9 62.34 -6.96 16.21
N ALA A 10 62.49 -5.71 16.64
CA ALA A 10 61.40 -4.94 17.25
C ALA A 10 60.26 -4.65 16.26
N LEU A 11 60.57 -4.32 14.99
CA LEU A 11 59.55 -4.13 13.95
C LEU A 11 58.81 -5.44 13.63
N GLN A 12 59.53 -6.57 13.60
CA GLN A 12 58.95 -7.86 13.27
C GLN A 12 58.06 -8.39 14.43
N VAL A 13 58.46 -8.16 15.68
CA VAL A 13 57.64 -8.49 16.86
C VAL A 13 56.41 -7.59 16.97
N ALA A 14 56.52 -6.30 16.65
CA ALA A 14 55.37 -5.39 16.60
C ALA A 14 54.37 -5.74 15.48
N ALA A 15 54.86 -6.19 14.32
CA ALA A 15 54.03 -6.66 13.22
C ALA A 15 53.34 -8.01 13.53
N LEU A 16 54.00 -8.90 14.26
CA LEU A 16 53.42 -10.18 14.69
C LEU A 16 52.38 -10.00 15.81
N SER A 17 52.59 -9.07 16.75
CA SER A 17 51.59 -8.76 17.78
C SER A 17 50.38 -8.02 17.21
N SER A 18 50.55 -7.21 16.15
CA SER A 18 49.42 -6.60 15.45
C SER A 18 48.64 -7.61 14.59
N MET A 19 49.28 -8.66 14.05
CA MET A 19 48.58 -9.71 13.29
C MET A 19 47.76 -10.65 14.18
N SER A 20 48.21 -10.95 15.41
CA SER A 20 47.41 -11.74 16.37
C SER A 20 46.14 -11.01 16.82
N ASN A 21 46.15 -9.68 16.90
CA ASN A 21 44.96 -8.88 17.21
C ASN A 21 44.02 -8.69 16.01
N ILE A 22 44.50 -8.88 14.78
CA ILE A 22 43.67 -8.86 13.57
C ILE A 22 42.96 -10.22 13.39
N LEU A 23 43.57 -11.33 13.83
CA LEU A 23 42.96 -12.67 13.74
C LEU A 23 42.09 -13.03 14.96
N ALA A 24 42.21 -12.31 16.08
CA ALA A 24 41.33 -12.48 17.26
C ALA A 24 40.07 -11.60 17.23
N ASN A 25 39.93 -10.69 16.26
CA ASN A 25 38.70 -9.96 15.99
C ASN A 25 37.89 -10.56 14.82
N CYS A 26 38.07 -11.85 14.55
CA CYS A 26 37.15 -12.62 13.69
C CYS A 26 35.93 -13.09 14.50
N GLY A 27 35.50 -12.30 15.48
CA GLY A 27 34.13 -12.27 15.97
C GLY A 27 33.40 -11.25 15.11
N SER A 28 32.35 -11.70 14.44
CA SER A 28 31.50 -10.91 13.57
C SER A 28 30.99 -9.64 14.27
N GLU A 29 31.71 -8.53 14.16
CA GLU A 29 31.05 -7.23 14.04
C GLU A 29 30.30 -7.29 12.70
N SER A 30 29.05 -7.73 12.77
CA SER A 30 28.07 -7.34 11.79
C SER A 30 27.92 -5.83 11.90
N THR A 31 28.82 -5.08 11.25
CA THR A 31 28.44 -3.80 10.67
C THR A 31 27.42 -4.14 9.59
N SER A 32 26.19 -4.46 10.00
CA SER A 32 25.05 -4.29 9.13
C SER A 32 25.10 -2.81 8.78
N LYS A 33 25.60 -2.49 7.57
CA LYS A 33 24.98 -1.39 6.85
C LYS A 33 23.49 -1.68 6.99
N ASN A 34 22.78 -0.88 7.78
CA ASN A 34 21.33 -0.96 7.84
C ASN A 34 20.89 -0.81 6.39
N VAL A 35 20.51 -1.93 5.78
CA VAL A 35 20.09 -1.95 4.39
C VAL A 35 18.85 -1.08 4.37
N SER A 36 18.89 0.02 3.61
CA SER A 36 17.78 0.97 3.50
C SER A 36 16.49 0.21 3.24
N LYS A 37 15.43 0.56 3.95
CA LYS A 37 14.12 -0.07 3.81
C LYS A 37 13.42 0.45 2.56
N GLU A 38 12.71 -0.45 1.88
CA GLU A 38 11.96 -0.14 0.65
C GLU A 38 10.45 -0.07 0.91
N TYR A 39 9.99 -0.77 1.95
CA TYR A 39 8.58 -0.86 2.29
C TYR A 39 8.39 -0.78 3.81
N LEU A 40 7.71 0.27 4.27
CA LEU A 40 7.30 0.43 5.65
C LEU A 40 5.83 0.04 5.84
N ILE A 41 5.55 -0.83 6.80
CA ILE A 41 4.20 -1.19 7.24
C ILE A 41 4.03 -0.75 8.70
N ILE A 42 2.99 0.03 8.98
CA ILE A 42 2.66 0.47 10.35
C ILE A 42 1.27 -0.03 10.72
N ALA A 43 1.16 -0.68 11.87
CA ALA A 43 -0.11 -1.21 12.37
C ALA A 43 -0.33 -0.83 13.85
N PRO A 44 -1.58 -0.57 14.28
CA PRO A 44 -1.95 -0.53 15.69
C PRO A 44 -1.57 -1.83 16.39
N ASP A 45 -1.25 -1.77 17.67
CA ASP A 45 -0.83 -2.93 18.47
C ASP A 45 -1.80 -4.11 18.40
N SER A 46 -3.11 -3.83 18.32
CA SER A 46 -4.15 -4.85 18.23
C SER A 46 -4.17 -5.60 16.89
N LEU A 47 -3.62 -5.00 15.82
CA LEU A 47 -3.57 -5.56 14.48
C LEU A 47 -2.16 -6.04 14.11
N TYR A 48 -1.13 -5.58 14.82
CA TYR A 48 0.27 -5.90 14.55
C TYR A 48 0.56 -7.40 14.42
N PRO A 49 0.06 -8.29 15.32
CA PRO A 49 0.30 -9.72 15.16
C PRO A 49 -0.21 -10.26 13.82
N THR A 50 -1.41 -9.85 13.39
CA THR A 50 -2.01 -10.33 12.13
C THR A 50 -1.38 -9.66 10.90
N SER A 51 -1.03 -8.38 10.95
CA SER A 51 -0.33 -7.71 9.84
C SER A 51 1.09 -8.24 9.62
N SER A 52 1.67 -8.96 10.58
CA SER A 52 2.98 -9.60 10.41
C SER A 52 2.99 -10.59 9.23
N GLU A 53 1.88 -11.27 8.96
CA GLU A 53 1.77 -12.18 7.82
C GLU A 53 1.89 -11.45 6.48
N LEU A 54 1.35 -10.24 6.40
CA LEU A 54 1.45 -9.40 5.21
C LEU A 54 2.88 -8.88 5.03
N ALA A 55 3.53 -8.49 6.13
CA ALA A 55 4.94 -8.11 6.11
C ALA A 55 5.81 -9.27 5.62
N ASP A 56 5.58 -10.49 6.11
CA ASP A 56 6.30 -11.69 5.69
C ASP A 56 6.07 -12.04 4.23
N PHE A 57 4.83 -11.88 3.74
CA PHE A 57 4.51 -12.04 2.32
C PHE A 57 5.35 -11.09 1.44
N HIS A 58 5.45 -9.80 1.82
CA HIS A 58 6.18 -8.81 1.04
C HIS A 58 7.71 -8.87 1.20
N LYS A 59 8.24 -9.52 2.23
CA LYS A 59 9.69 -9.75 2.38
C LYS A 59 10.28 -10.60 1.26
N ALA A 60 9.46 -11.33 0.50
CA ALA A 60 9.90 -12.04 -0.69
C ALA A 60 10.41 -11.10 -1.80
N ASP A 61 9.86 -9.88 -1.88
CA ASP A 61 10.13 -8.94 -2.97
C ASP A 61 10.81 -7.64 -2.51
N TYR A 62 10.70 -7.28 -1.23
CA TYR A 62 11.15 -5.97 -0.70
C TYR A 62 11.89 -6.10 0.63
N ASN A 63 12.79 -5.15 0.91
CA ASN A 63 13.31 -4.96 2.26
C ASN A 63 12.27 -4.26 3.15
N VAL A 64 11.45 -5.06 3.83
CA VAL A 64 10.32 -4.60 4.65
C VAL A 64 10.76 -4.21 6.07
N GLU A 65 10.14 -3.16 6.60
CA GLU A 65 10.07 -2.87 8.03
C GLU A 65 8.62 -2.84 8.50
N HIS A 66 8.35 -3.42 9.66
CA HIS A 66 7.01 -3.56 10.22
C HIS A 66 7.01 -3.07 11.67
N LEU A 67 6.35 -1.93 11.90
CA LEU A 67 6.36 -1.23 13.18
C LEU A 67 4.97 -1.22 13.82
N LYS A 68 4.94 -1.27 15.16
CA LYS A 68 3.73 -0.93 15.90
C LYS A 68 3.57 0.57 15.93
N PHE A 69 2.33 1.02 15.89
CA PHE A 69 2.03 2.44 16.04
C PHE A 69 2.49 2.98 17.40
N SER A 70 2.34 2.21 18.48
CA SER A 70 2.77 2.60 19.83
C SER A 70 4.28 2.79 19.98
N ASP A 71 5.09 2.14 19.14
CA ASP A 71 6.55 2.32 19.12
C ASP A 71 6.94 3.68 18.51
N ILE A 72 6.01 4.31 17.78
CA ILE A 72 6.20 5.58 17.08
C ILE A 72 5.58 6.73 17.88
N LEU A 73 4.30 6.60 18.25
CA LEU A 73 3.50 7.63 18.91
C LEU A 73 2.69 7.04 20.06
N SER A 74 2.59 7.78 21.16
CA SER A 74 1.73 7.40 22.30
C SER A 74 0.25 7.68 22.06
N THR A 75 -0.08 8.60 21.15
CA THR A 75 -1.45 8.98 20.80
C THR A 75 -1.61 9.19 19.29
N PRO A 76 -2.77 8.87 18.69
CA PRO A 76 -3.04 9.17 17.29
C PRO A 76 -3.01 10.68 16.97
N ASP A 77 -1.95 11.14 16.30
CA ASP A 77 -1.82 12.51 15.79
C ASP A 77 -1.23 12.50 14.36
N SER A 78 -1.91 13.18 13.44
CA SER A 78 -1.55 13.17 12.01
C SER A 78 -0.30 14.00 11.71
N ASN A 79 -0.06 15.10 12.40
CA ASN A 79 1.14 15.91 12.20
C ASN A 79 2.39 15.17 12.71
N GLN A 80 2.28 14.52 13.87
CA GLN A 80 3.37 13.73 14.43
C GLN A 80 3.67 12.50 13.56
N LEU A 81 2.65 11.81 13.06
CA LEU A 81 2.86 10.68 12.15
C LEU A 81 3.54 11.15 10.85
N ARG A 82 3.12 12.29 10.28
CA ARG A 82 3.76 12.86 9.09
C ARG A 82 5.23 13.21 9.34
N SER A 83 5.53 13.83 10.48
CA SER A 83 6.91 14.16 10.86
C SER A 83 7.77 12.90 10.98
N PHE A 84 7.27 11.86 11.65
CA PHE A 84 7.96 10.57 11.74
C PHE A 84 8.22 9.97 10.34
N LEU A 85 7.21 9.93 9.47
CA LEU A 85 7.36 9.38 8.13
C LEU A 85 8.39 10.15 7.29
N SER A 86 8.44 11.48 7.44
CA SER A 86 9.46 12.32 6.80
C SER A 86 10.87 11.95 7.27
N ASP A 87 11.09 11.88 8.58
CA ASP A 87 12.40 11.52 9.16
C ASP A 87 12.81 10.09 8.77
N TYR A 88 11.85 9.17 8.77
CA TYR A 88 12.04 7.79 8.36
C TYR A 88 12.44 7.70 6.89
N ALA A 89 11.75 8.42 5.99
CA ALA A 89 12.05 8.45 4.56
C ALA A 89 13.39 9.14 4.23
N ASN A 90 13.82 10.10 5.05
CA ASN A 90 15.16 10.70 4.95
C ASN A 90 16.25 9.70 5.35
N SER A 91 15.98 8.86 6.36
CA SER A 91 16.89 7.81 6.82
C SER A 91 16.90 6.58 5.92
N ASN A 92 15.86 6.39 5.11
CA ASN A 92 15.68 5.29 4.17
C ASN A 92 15.47 5.83 2.74
N PRO A 93 16.55 6.25 2.06
CA PRO A 93 16.43 6.88 0.74
C PRO A 93 15.77 5.99 -0.32
N ASP A 94 15.84 4.66 -0.16
CA ASP A 94 15.23 3.67 -1.06
C ASP A 94 13.75 3.37 -0.75
N LEU A 95 13.13 4.05 0.22
CA LEU A 95 11.72 3.85 0.57
C LEU A 95 10.80 4.17 -0.60
N LYS A 96 10.04 3.16 -1.04
CA LYS A 96 9.10 3.22 -2.19
C LYS A 96 7.65 3.14 -1.76
N TYR A 97 7.38 2.39 -0.69
CA TYR A 97 6.03 2.05 -0.25
C TYR A 97 5.81 2.30 1.24
N ILE A 98 4.66 2.88 1.56
CA ILE A 98 4.14 2.95 2.94
C ILE A 98 2.75 2.29 2.94
N LEU A 99 2.53 1.39 3.90
CA LEU A 99 1.21 0.82 4.17
C LEU A 99 0.78 1.13 5.60
N LEU A 100 -0.33 1.83 5.71
CA LEU A 100 -1.01 2.09 6.98
C LEU A 100 -2.09 1.03 7.20
N VAL A 101 -1.97 0.23 8.26
CA VAL A 101 -3.01 -0.72 8.66
C VAL A 101 -3.87 -0.07 9.74
N GLY A 102 -5.19 -0.11 9.60
CA GLY A 102 -6.13 0.46 10.57
C GLY A 102 -7.04 1.56 9.99
N ASP A 103 -8.22 1.68 10.59
CA ASP A 103 -9.16 2.78 10.35
C ASP A 103 -8.63 4.11 10.94
N THR A 104 -9.23 5.21 10.51
CA THR A 104 -8.98 6.60 10.95
C THR A 104 -9.03 6.83 12.46
N LYS A 105 -9.69 5.93 13.22
CA LYS A 105 -9.74 5.96 14.70
C LYS A 105 -8.47 5.46 15.37
N THR A 106 -7.80 4.48 14.77
CA THR A 106 -6.62 3.81 15.34
C THR A 106 -5.33 4.19 14.63
N MET A 107 -5.44 4.70 13.40
CA MET A 107 -4.35 5.17 12.57
C MET A 107 -4.72 6.54 11.98
N PRO A 108 -4.13 7.65 12.45
CA PRO A 108 -4.62 9.00 12.17
C PRO A 108 -4.54 9.34 10.68
N THR A 109 -5.40 10.26 10.25
CA THR A 109 -5.46 10.82 8.89
C THR A 109 -5.57 12.34 8.98
N PHE A 110 -5.27 13.06 7.91
CA PHE A 110 -5.66 14.46 7.80
C PHE A 110 -7.12 14.57 7.40
N PHE A 111 -7.74 15.69 7.74
CA PHE A 111 -9.10 16.04 7.33
C PHE A 111 -9.07 17.41 6.66
N GLU A 112 -9.60 17.48 5.45
CA GLU A 112 -9.67 18.71 4.67
C GLU A 112 -11.13 19.10 4.45
N THR A 113 -11.41 20.40 4.52
CA THR A 113 -12.74 20.91 4.17
C THR A 113 -12.76 21.20 2.68
N TYR A 114 -13.47 20.37 1.92
CA TYR A 114 -13.67 20.57 0.50
C TYR A 114 -15.01 21.29 0.27
N SER A 115 -14.95 22.46 -0.35
CA SER A 115 -16.14 23.23 -0.72
C SER A 115 -16.57 22.86 -2.13
N GLN A 116 -17.68 22.15 -2.26
CA GLN A 116 -18.32 21.90 -3.55
C GLN A 116 -19.45 22.89 -3.81
N SER A 117 -19.90 22.97 -5.06
CA SER A 117 -21.08 23.75 -5.46
C SER A 117 -22.36 23.36 -4.69
N LEU A 118 -22.38 22.19 -4.05
CA LEU A 118 -23.51 21.63 -3.31
C LEU A 118 -23.30 21.57 -1.78
N GLY A 119 -22.19 22.10 -1.25
CA GLY A 119 -21.94 22.16 0.20
C GLY A 119 -20.46 21.96 0.60
N GLN A 120 -20.16 22.21 1.88
CA GLN A 120 -18.86 21.89 2.47
C GLN A 120 -18.89 20.46 3.01
N GLU A 121 -17.88 19.67 2.65
CA GLU A 121 -17.67 18.32 3.17
C GLU A 121 -16.28 18.22 3.80
N VAL A 122 -16.20 17.54 4.94
CA VAL A 122 -14.91 17.22 5.57
C VAL A 122 -14.48 15.84 5.07
N ILE A 123 -13.41 15.80 4.29
CA ILE A 123 -12.90 14.59 3.66
C ILE A 123 -11.59 14.14 4.32
N PRO A 124 -11.44 12.85 4.65
CA PRO A 124 -10.17 12.32 5.11
C PRO A 124 -9.18 12.21 3.94
N THR A 125 -7.89 12.47 4.19
CA THR A 125 -6.82 12.29 3.21
C THR A 125 -5.52 11.82 3.86
N ASP A 126 -4.90 10.81 3.25
CA ASP A 126 -3.54 10.35 3.58
C ASP A 126 -2.49 10.98 2.65
N PHE A 127 -2.88 11.87 1.73
CA PHE A 127 -1.98 12.48 0.74
C PHE A 127 -0.71 13.08 1.38
N TYR A 128 -0.86 13.77 2.51
CA TYR A 128 0.24 14.41 3.22
C TYR A 128 1.28 13.43 3.79
N TYR A 129 0.94 12.15 3.96
CA TYR A 129 1.89 11.11 4.34
C TYR A 129 2.69 10.57 3.15
N SER A 130 2.18 10.77 1.93
CA SER A 130 2.89 10.45 0.69
C SER A 130 3.71 11.62 0.14
N ASN A 131 3.35 12.86 0.51
CA ASN A 131 4.03 14.10 0.13
C ASN A 131 4.89 14.63 1.29
N ILE A 132 6.10 14.06 1.41
CA ILE A 132 7.00 14.24 2.56
C ILE A 132 8.42 14.69 2.17
N LYS A 133 8.84 14.52 0.91
CA LYS A 133 10.14 14.96 0.38
C LYS A 133 10.04 16.26 -0.41
N SER A 134 8.93 16.47 -1.11
CA SER A 134 8.71 17.67 -1.92
C SER A 134 7.56 18.52 -1.37
N ASN A 135 7.67 19.85 -1.49
CA ASN A 135 6.56 20.77 -1.25
C ASN A 135 5.60 20.84 -2.47
N GLY A 136 5.54 19.76 -3.24
CA GLY A 136 4.79 19.69 -4.50
C GLY A 136 3.37 19.15 -4.33
N TYR A 137 2.63 19.11 -5.44
CA TYR A 137 1.28 18.54 -5.51
C TYR A 137 1.28 17.06 -5.92
N LEU A 138 2.46 16.42 -5.95
CA LEU A 138 2.60 15.01 -6.32
C LEU A 138 3.12 14.21 -5.12
N PRO A 139 2.65 12.96 -4.94
CA PRO A 139 3.19 12.08 -3.92
C PRO A 139 4.65 11.72 -4.24
N ASP A 140 5.50 11.70 -3.22
CA ASP A 140 6.90 11.27 -3.31
C ASP A 140 7.04 9.76 -3.12
N ILE A 141 6.11 9.15 -2.36
CA ILE A 141 6.12 7.74 -1.99
C ILE A 141 4.75 7.14 -2.27
N SER A 142 4.70 5.90 -2.77
CA SER A 142 3.43 5.20 -2.94
C SER A 142 2.85 4.84 -1.57
N LEU A 143 1.62 5.26 -1.31
CA LEU A 143 0.95 5.03 -0.03
C LEU A 143 -0.36 4.28 -0.20
N GLY A 144 -0.57 3.28 0.65
CA GLY A 144 -1.84 2.56 0.79
C GLY A 144 -2.33 2.55 2.24
N ARG A 145 -3.64 2.33 2.41
CA ARG A 145 -4.25 2.05 3.70
C ARG A 145 -5.10 0.78 3.63
N MET A 146 -5.02 -0.06 4.65
CA MET A 146 -5.95 -1.15 4.92
C MET A 146 -6.89 -0.75 6.07
N PRO A 147 -8.07 -0.17 5.77
CA PRO A 147 -8.97 0.40 6.79
C PRO A 147 -9.79 -0.69 7.48
N VAL A 148 -9.16 -1.42 8.41
CA VAL A 148 -9.78 -2.49 9.20
C VAL A 148 -9.73 -2.18 10.69
N ASN A 149 -10.66 -2.74 11.45
CA ASN A 149 -10.81 -2.46 12.89
C ASN A 149 -10.56 -3.68 13.79
N ASN A 150 -10.40 -4.87 13.22
CA ASN A 150 -10.14 -6.10 13.98
C ASN A 150 -9.27 -7.09 13.19
N PRO A 151 -8.62 -8.04 13.88
CA PRO A 151 -7.77 -9.06 13.26
C PRO A 151 -8.45 -9.92 12.19
N ALA A 152 -9.70 -10.35 12.40
CA ALA A 152 -10.39 -11.27 11.47
C ALA A 152 -10.68 -10.60 10.11
N ASP A 153 -11.07 -9.32 10.12
CA ASP A 153 -11.23 -8.53 8.91
C ASP A 153 -9.88 -8.33 8.20
N LEU A 154 -8.81 -8.12 8.96
CA LEU A 154 -7.46 -7.98 8.42
C LEU A 154 -6.99 -9.28 7.75
N GLU A 155 -7.17 -10.43 8.40
CA GLU A 155 -6.86 -11.75 7.83
C GLU A 155 -7.59 -11.96 6.50
N THR A 156 -8.89 -11.63 6.46
CA THR A 156 -9.70 -11.69 5.23
C THR A 156 -9.13 -10.82 4.10
N VAL A 157 -8.59 -9.63 4.42
CA VAL A 157 -7.96 -8.74 3.43
C VAL A 157 -6.60 -9.29 3.00
N ILE A 158 -5.79 -9.80 3.92
CA ILE A 158 -4.48 -10.39 3.65
C ILE A 158 -4.62 -11.60 2.72
N ASP A 159 -5.61 -12.47 2.97
CA ASP A 159 -5.89 -13.62 2.11
C ASP A 159 -6.25 -13.20 0.70
N LYS A 160 -7.03 -12.13 0.54
CA LYS A 160 -7.34 -11.54 -0.78
C LYS A 160 -6.09 -10.99 -1.48
N VAL A 161 -5.17 -10.37 -0.75
CA VAL A 161 -3.90 -9.87 -1.31
C VAL A 161 -3.04 -11.04 -1.79
N LYS A 162 -2.85 -12.06 -0.94
CA LYS A 162 -2.08 -13.26 -1.25
C LYS A 162 -2.70 -14.06 -2.40
N SER A 163 -4.03 -14.09 -2.52
CA SER A 163 -4.74 -14.80 -3.59
C SER A 163 -4.73 -14.03 -4.92
N PHE A 164 -4.62 -12.71 -4.87
CA PHE A 164 -4.55 -11.85 -6.05
C PHE A 164 -3.12 -11.74 -6.60
N ALA A 165 -2.08 -11.71 -5.79
CA ALA A 165 -0.69 -11.69 -6.27
C ALA A 165 -0.17 -13.13 -6.48
N PRO A 166 0.36 -13.54 -7.64
CA PRO A 166 0.84 -12.78 -8.81
C PRO A 166 -0.08 -12.89 -10.06
N LYS A 167 -1.40 -12.74 -9.89
CA LYS A 167 -2.37 -12.96 -10.96
C LYS A 167 -2.14 -12.00 -12.14
N LYS A 168 -1.98 -12.56 -13.33
CA LYS A 168 -2.01 -11.77 -14.57
C LYS A 168 -3.43 -11.24 -14.78
N ILE A 169 -3.56 -9.92 -14.82
CA ILE A 169 -4.82 -9.25 -15.15
C ILE A 169 -5.17 -9.54 -16.61
N ASN A 170 -6.39 -10.01 -16.85
CA ASN A 170 -6.90 -10.32 -18.18
C ASN A 170 -8.38 -9.94 -18.35
N LYS A 171 -9.24 -10.30 -17.40
CA LYS A 171 -10.69 -10.06 -17.46
C LYS A 171 -11.03 -8.73 -16.76
N ILE A 172 -11.62 -7.80 -17.50
CA ILE A 172 -11.95 -6.46 -17.00
C ILE A 172 -13.45 -6.20 -17.19
N LEU A 173 -14.12 -5.74 -16.13
CA LEU A 173 -15.51 -5.30 -16.18
C LEU A 173 -15.60 -3.79 -16.08
N LEU A 174 -16.31 -3.17 -17.02
CA LEU A 174 -16.68 -1.76 -16.99
C LEU A 174 -18.19 -1.70 -16.77
N PHE A 175 -18.65 -0.89 -15.83
CA PHE A 175 -20.08 -0.77 -15.50
C PHE A 175 -20.38 0.62 -14.92
N GLY A 176 -21.66 0.93 -14.74
CA GLY A 176 -22.13 2.15 -14.08
C GLY A 176 -23.32 2.76 -14.82
N ASP A 177 -23.42 4.08 -14.83
CA ASP A 177 -24.57 4.84 -15.33
C ASP A 177 -24.17 6.12 -16.08
N GLY A 178 -25.11 6.67 -16.86
CA GLY A 178 -25.01 7.99 -17.45
C GLY A 178 -24.08 8.14 -18.66
N ASN A 179 -23.88 9.41 -19.04
CA ASN A 179 -23.14 9.80 -20.25
C ASN A 179 -21.65 9.43 -20.15
N GLU A 180 -21.08 9.43 -18.94
CA GLU A 180 -19.70 9.05 -18.68
C GLU A 180 -19.44 7.60 -19.11
N LEU A 181 -20.35 6.68 -18.77
CA LEU A 181 -20.27 5.29 -19.20
C LEU A 181 -20.45 5.17 -20.72
N GLU A 182 -21.41 5.90 -21.29
CA GLU A 182 -21.67 5.85 -22.73
C GLU A 182 -20.48 6.36 -23.55
N VAL A 183 -19.80 7.41 -23.12
CA VAL A 183 -18.68 7.97 -23.87
C VAL A 183 -17.38 7.27 -23.50
N MET A 184 -17.02 7.26 -22.21
CA MET A 184 -15.73 6.75 -21.75
C MET A 184 -15.71 5.24 -21.63
N GLY A 185 -16.78 4.62 -21.13
CA GLY A 185 -16.89 3.16 -21.05
C GLY A 185 -16.76 2.49 -22.42
N ASN A 186 -17.46 2.98 -23.44
CA ASN A 186 -17.33 2.45 -24.81
C ASN A 186 -15.93 2.65 -25.41
N ARG A 187 -15.26 3.78 -25.14
CA ARG A 187 -13.88 4.01 -25.59
C ARG A 187 -12.89 3.07 -24.89
N HIS A 188 -13.01 2.92 -23.58
CA HIS A 188 -12.09 2.11 -22.80
C HIS A 188 -12.27 0.62 -23.05
N VAL A 189 -13.50 0.10 -23.22
CA VAL A 189 -13.69 -1.31 -23.56
C VAL A 189 -13.04 -1.64 -24.91
N ALA A 190 -13.18 -0.76 -25.92
CA ALA A 190 -12.54 -0.95 -27.22
C ALA A 190 -11.00 -0.88 -27.12
N MET A 191 -10.46 0.08 -26.35
CA MET A 191 -9.03 0.22 -26.12
C MET A 191 -8.43 -0.98 -25.36
N LEU A 192 -9.13 -1.49 -24.34
CA LEU A 192 -8.66 -2.63 -23.55
C LEU A 192 -8.67 -3.90 -24.41
N ASN A 193 -9.73 -4.13 -25.18
CA ASN A 193 -9.80 -5.26 -26.10
C ASN A 193 -8.73 -5.19 -27.19
N SER A 194 -8.41 -4.00 -27.72
CA SER A 194 -7.34 -3.84 -28.72
C SER A 194 -5.94 -4.08 -28.15
N ARG A 195 -5.77 -4.00 -26.82
CA ARG A 195 -4.53 -4.32 -26.10
C ARG A 195 -4.49 -5.78 -25.60
N GLY A 196 -5.49 -6.60 -25.93
CA GLY A 196 -5.52 -8.02 -25.61
C GLY A 196 -6.13 -8.38 -24.25
N TYR A 197 -6.77 -7.43 -23.56
CA TYR A 197 -7.59 -7.74 -22.39
C TYR A 197 -8.96 -8.25 -22.83
N SER A 198 -9.60 -9.08 -22.00
CA SER A 198 -11.00 -9.46 -22.14
C SER A 198 -11.86 -8.46 -21.37
N ALA A 199 -12.17 -7.32 -22.00
CA ALA A 199 -12.97 -6.27 -21.39
C ALA A 199 -14.45 -6.35 -21.81
N LYS A 200 -15.34 -6.27 -20.81
CA LYS A 200 -16.80 -6.20 -21.00
C LYS A 200 -17.35 -4.91 -20.44
N LEU A 201 -18.36 -4.34 -21.11
CA LEU A 201 -19.11 -3.18 -20.66
C LEU A 201 -20.55 -3.59 -20.36
N ILE A 202 -21.02 -3.35 -19.14
CA ILE A 202 -22.44 -3.44 -18.78
C ILE A 202 -23.01 -2.02 -18.75
N LYS A 203 -23.98 -1.76 -19.62
CA LYS A 203 -24.76 -0.52 -19.63
C LYS A 203 -25.96 -0.66 -18.71
N GLU A 204 -26.33 0.44 -18.05
CA GLU A 204 -27.60 0.50 -17.33
C GLU A 204 -28.78 0.25 -18.28
N THR A 205 -29.79 -0.44 -17.77
CA THR A 205 -31.06 -0.72 -18.46
C THR A 205 -32.21 0.13 -17.91
N GLY A 206 -31.94 0.92 -16.86
CA GLY A 206 -32.96 1.63 -16.09
C GLY A 206 -33.68 0.74 -15.07
N ASN A 207 -33.34 -0.55 -14.98
CA ASN A 207 -33.85 -1.48 -13.98
C ASN A 207 -32.71 -1.90 -13.04
N MET A 208 -32.66 -1.24 -11.88
CA MET A 208 -31.59 -1.43 -10.89
C MET A 208 -31.40 -2.88 -10.44
N GLN A 209 -32.49 -3.66 -10.31
CA GLN A 209 -32.37 -5.05 -9.88
C GLN A 209 -31.72 -5.93 -10.96
N ASN A 210 -32.08 -5.70 -12.23
CA ASN A 210 -31.48 -6.40 -13.36
C ASN A 210 -30.02 -5.99 -13.52
N ASP A 211 -29.72 -4.70 -13.43
CA ASP A 211 -28.37 -4.17 -13.60
C ASP A 211 -27.44 -4.66 -12.48
N LEU A 212 -27.92 -4.67 -11.23
CA LEU A 212 -27.23 -5.29 -10.11
C LEU A 212 -26.94 -6.78 -10.38
N THR A 213 -27.95 -7.54 -10.81
CA THR A 213 -27.81 -8.96 -11.09
C THR A 213 -26.78 -9.21 -12.20
N ASN A 214 -26.81 -8.42 -13.28
CA ASN A 214 -25.88 -8.52 -14.38
C ASN A 214 -24.44 -8.26 -13.93
N VAL A 215 -24.21 -7.17 -13.17
CA VAL A 215 -22.87 -6.84 -12.67
C VAL A 215 -22.35 -7.91 -11.72
N ILE A 216 -23.17 -8.41 -10.79
CA ILE A 216 -22.78 -9.48 -9.86
C ILE A 216 -22.42 -10.77 -10.60
N ASN A 217 -23.22 -11.16 -11.58
CA ASN A 217 -22.97 -12.37 -12.35
C ASN A 217 -21.63 -12.28 -13.10
N GLU A 218 -21.31 -11.13 -13.68
CA GLU A 218 -19.98 -10.94 -14.28
C GLU A 218 -18.87 -10.98 -13.24
N MET A 219 -19.01 -10.30 -12.11
CA MET A 219 -18.00 -10.33 -11.04
C MET A 219 -17.73 -11.77 -10.56
N ASN A 220 -18.78 -12.58 -10.41
CA ASN A 220 -18.67 -13.99 -10.01
C ASN A 220 -18.09 -14.90 -11.13
N ASP A 221 -18.06 -14.48 -12.39
CA ASP A 221 -17.37 -15.18 -13.49
C ASP A 221 -15.83 -14.99 -13.47
N GLY A 222 -15.29 -14.43 -12.38
CA GLY A 222 -13.85 -14.33 -12.14
C GLY A 222 -13.20 -13.14 -12.84
N ILE A 223 -13.85 -11.98 -12.78
CA ILE A 223 -13.24 -10.70 -13.20
C ILE A 223 -12.01 -10.37 -12.34
N ASP A 224 -10.97 -9.82 -12.97
CA ASP A 224 -9.74 -9.40 -12.29
C ASP A 224 -9.81 -7.95 -11.81
N VAL A 225 -10.43 -7.08 -12.63
CA VAL A 225 -10.56 -5.65 -12.38
C VAL A 225 -11.96 -5.20 -12.76
N ALA A 226 -12.62 -4.46 -11.88
CA ALA A 226 -13.85 -3.74 -12.23
C ALA A 226 -13.66 -2.23 -12.11
N ILE A 227 -14.22 -1.51 -13.09
CA ILE A 227 -14.14 -0.06 -13.23
C ILE A 227 -15.56 0.49 -13.34
N HIS A 228 -15.91 1.39 -12.43
CA HIS A 228 -17.19 2.10 -12.43
C HIS A 228 -17.07 3.44 -13.17
N TYR A 229 -18.07 3.78 -13.98
CA TYR A 229 -18.30 5.12 -14.56
C TYR A 229 -19.65 5.66 -14.12
N GLY A 230 -19.68 6.90 -13.63
CA GLY A 230 -20.93 7.56 -13.26
C GLY A 230 -20.82 8.22 -11.90
N HIS A 231 -21.97 8.65 -11.39
CA HIS A 231 -22.04 9.38 -10.14
C HIS A 231 -22.03 8.43 -8.94
N SER A 232 -21.59 8.96 -7.80
CA SER A 232 -21.55 8.20 -6.56
C SER A 232 -21.72 9.11 -5.36
N THR A 233 -22.18 8.53 -4.27
CA THR A 233 -22.08 9.11 -2.93
C THR A 233 -21.21 8.21 -2.08
N ARG A 234 -21.01 8.57 -0.81
CA ARG A 234 -20.33 7.71 0.17
C ARG A 234 -20.91 6.29 0.26
N PHE A 235 -22.21 6.13 -0.01
CA PHE A 235 -22.93 4.86 0.16
C PHE A 235 -23.61 4.36 -1.12
N LEU A 236 -23.31 4.96 -2.27
CA LEU A 236 -24.00 4.62 -3.52
C LEU A 236 -23.04 4.73 -4.69
N MET A 237 -22.99 3.68 -5.50
CA MET A 237 -22.25 3.59 -6.76
C MET A 237 -23.04 2.65 -7.65
N TYR A 238 -23.76 3.17 -8.63
CA TYR A 238 -24.73 2.37 -9.39
C TYR A 238 -24.11 1.09 -9.99
N PRO A 239 -24.77 -0.09 -9.90
CA PRO A 239 -26.06 -0.38 -9.28
C PRO A 239 -25.97 -0.73 -7.77
N PHE A 240 -24.80 -0.55 -7.16
CA PHE A 240 -24.55 -0.82 -5.75
C PHE A 240 -24.94 0.33 -4.81
N SER A 241 -25.21 -0.04 -3.58
CA SER A 241 -25.49 0.78 -2.42
C SER A 241 -24.87 0.13 -1.19
N GLY A 242 -24.77 0.88 -0.10
CA GLY A 242 -24.27 0.37 1.18
C GLY A 242 -25.08 -0.81 1.75
N THR A 243 -26.28 -1.09 1.22
CA THR A 243 -27.15 -2.19 1.68
C THR A 243 -27.20 -3.37 0.74
N ASN A 244 -26.83 -3.21 -0.53
CA ASN A 244 -26.89 -4.26 -1.54
C ASN A 244 -25.51 -4.70 -2.04
N MET A 245 -24.43 -4.11 -1.52
CA MET A 245 -23.07 -4.54 -1.83
C MET A 245 -22.93 -5.99 -1.37
N PRO A 246 -22.92 -6.95 -2.30
CA PRO A 246 -23.09 -8.34 -1.94
C PRO A 246 -21.81 -8.86 -1.28
N LYS A 247 -21.95 -9.96 -0.53
CA LYS A 247 -20.86 -10.93 -0.44
C LYS A 247 -20.67 -11.45 -1.86
N ILE A 248 -19.78 -10.83 -2.62
CA ILE A 248 -19.34 -11.37 -3.91
C ILE A 248 -18.63 -12.67 -3.57
N ASP A 249 -19.15 -13.79 -4.06
CA ASP A 249 -18.61 -15.12 -3.79
C ASP A 249 -17.29 -15.28 -4.58
N GLY A 250 -16.21 -14.73 -4.04
CA GLY A 250 -14.89 -14.79 -4.64
C GLY A 250 -13.82 -14.23 -3.70
N ASN A 251 -12.88 -15.08 -3.30
CA ASN A 251 -11.79 -14.76 -2.38
C ASN A 251 -10.75 -13.74 -2.94
N ASN A 252 -10.97 -13.09 -4.10
CA ASN A 252 -9.88 -12.44 -4.85
C ASN A 252 -10.26 -11.09 -5.51
N PHE A 253 -11.25 -10.34 -5.02
CA PHE A 253 -11.73 -9.13 -5.72
C PHE A 253 -11.19 -7.81 -5.16
N ASN A 254 -10.62 -6.97 -6.04
CA ASN A 254 -10.20 -5.59 -5.78
C ASN A 254 -11.11 -4.62 -6.58
N ILE A 255 -11.83 -3.73 -5.89
CA ILE A 255 -12.62 -2.66 -6.54
C ILE A 255 -11.72 -1.42 -6.71
N GLY A 256 -11.42 -1.05 -7.95
CA GLY A 256 -10.78 0.22 -8.28
C GLY A 256 -11.83 1.28 -8.62
N ARG A 257 -11.80 2.42 -7.94
CA ARG A 257 -12.63 3.60 -8.29
C ARG A 257 -11.79 4.55 -9.15
N ILE A 258 -12.26 4.87 -10.35
CA ILE A 258 -11.74 5.99 -11.15
C ILE A 258 -12.82 7.07 -11.12
N SER A 259 -12.67 8.07 -10.25
CA SER A 259 -13.48 9.29 -10.32
C SER A 259 -12.82 10.24 -11.31
N TYR A 260 -13.53 10.62 -12.37
CA TYR A 260 -13.19 11.84 -13.10
C TYR A 260 -13.84 13.01 -12.35
N ILE A 261 -13.03 14.00 -11.98
CA ILE A 261 -13.49 15.33 -11.54
C ILE A 261 -13.63 16.18 -12.80
#